data_AF-A0A7C1TZB5-F1
#
_entry.id   AF-A0A7C1TZB5-F1
#
_cell.length_a   1.000
_cell.length_b   1.000
_cell.length_c   1.000
_cell.angle_alpha   90.00
_cell.angle_beta   90.00
_cell.angle_gamma   90.00
#
_symmetry.space_group_name_H-M   'P 1'
#
loop_
_entity.id
_entity.type
_entity.pdbx_description
1 polymer ?
#
loop_
_entity_poly.entity_id
_entity_poly.type
_entity_poly.pdbx_seq_one_letter_code
_entity_poly.pdbx_strand_id
1 'polypeptide(L)'
;MVEVAMGLFLLESLRITRLFPVIGSMDDAMRKRMIVITFSILFILASIEASLAYMRDLLAMDREVIAPSLAGSGVVEAQFRWIPSIGQMVMGFILPFTLAFVAIPLESFIHSSRTVMGLAMAGLLRGIAFLLRLLGNLSYQLGRVLVSLYDLVIMLPLRIEQMIADRSRKQESS
;
A
#
# COMPACT_ATOMS: atom_id res chain seq x y z
N MET A 1 17.47 7.21 3.84
CA MET A 1 17.12 5.79 3.57
C MET A 1 17.98 4.85 4.41
N VAL A 2 19.27 5.15 4.54
CA VAL A 2 20.18 4.39 5.41
C VAL A 2 19.76 4.48 6.88
N GLU A 3 19.27 5.64 7.37
CA GLU A 3 18.80 5.80 8.76
C GLU A 3 17.62 4.87 9.05
N VAL A 4 16.66 4.79 8.13
CA VAL A 4 15.48 3.93 8.26
C VAL A 4 15.91 2.46 8.30
N ALA A 5 16.83 2.05 7.43
CA ALA A 5 17.35 0.68 7.44
C ALA A 5 18.11 0.37 8.75
N MET A 6 19.02 1.23 9.17
CA MET A 6 19.78 1.03 10.41
C MET A 6 18.88 1.05 11.64
N GLY A 7 17.86 1.92 11.65
CA GLY A 7 16.85 1.95 12.70
C GLY A 7 15.99 0.70 12.76
N LEU A 8 15.62 0.15 11.60
CA LEU A 8 14.94 -1.13 11.48
C LEU A 8 15.79 -2.26 12.08
N PHE A 9 17.07 -2.34 11.72
CA PHE A 9 18.01 -3.32 12.29
C PHE A 9 18.19 -3.13 13.80
N LEU A 10 18.28 -1.89 14.28
CA LEU A 10 18.42 -1.58 15.70
C LEU A 10 17.20 -2.05 16.50
N LEU A 11 15.98 -1.71 16.04
CA LEU A 11 14.73 -2.06 16.72
C LEU A 11 14.42 -3.56 16.67
N GLU A 12 14.80 -4.23 15.58
CA GLU A 12 14.74 -5.69 15.49
C GLU A 12 15.73 -6.35 16.45
N SER A 13 16.96 -5.83 16.55
CA SER A 13 17.97 -6.31 17.50
C SER A 13 17.54 -6.11 18.96
N LEU A 14 16.74 -5.07 19.23
CA LEU A 14 16.13 -4.83 20.54
C LEU A 14 14.87 -5.67 20.79
N ARG A 15 14.42 -6.46 19.81
CA ARG A 15 13.16 -7.23 19.84
C ARG A 15 11.91 -6.36 20.07
N ILE A 16 11.97 -5.10 19.66
CA ILE A 16 10.79 -4.21 19.67
C ILE A 16 9.92 -4.53 18.46
N THR A 17 10.54 -4.70 17.29
CA THR A 17 9.89 -5.18 16.06
C THR A 17 10.24 -6.64 15.79
N ARG A 18 9.40 -7.32 14.99
CA ARG A 18 9.58 -8.71 14.55
C ARG A 18 9.44 -8.86 13.03
N LEU A 19 10.06 -7.94 12.29
CA LEU A 19 10.03 -7.95 10.83
C LEU A 19 10.99 -8.98 10.23
N PHE A 20 12.08 -9.32 10.92
CA PHE A 20 13.11 -10.25 10.47
C PHE A 20 13.37 -11.35 11.51
N PRO A 21 12.65 -12.48 11.46
CA PRO A 21 12.76 -13.55 12.47
C PRO A 21 14.18 -14.12 12.63
N VAL A 22 15.04 -13.98 11.61
CA VAL A 22 16.45 -14.39 11.63
C VAL A 22 17.25 -13.65 12.71
N ILE A 23 16.96 -12.38 12.97
CA ILE A 23 17.66 -11.58 14.00
C ILE A 23 17.25 -12.02 15.41
N GLY A 24 16.01 -12.50 15.56
CA GLY A 24 15.49 -13.04 16.82
C GLY A 24 16.18 -14.33 17.27
N SER A 25 16.66 -15.16 16.34
CA SER A 25 17.34 -16.43 16.61
C SER A 25 18.86 -16.32 16.74
N MET A 26 19.43 -15.11 16.68
CA MET A 26 20.86 -14.87 16.87
C MET A 26 21.25 -14.99 18.35
N ASP A 27 22.48 -15.44 18.61
CA ASP A 27 23.07 -15.49 19.95
C ASP A 27 23.14 -14.09 20.59
N ASP A 28 22.96 -14.03 21.92
CA ASP A 28 22.84 -12.79 22.68
C ASP A 28 24.08 -11.89 22.56
N ALA A 29 25.27 -12.50 22.42
CA ALA A 29 26.52 -11.77 22.21
C ALA A 29 26.55 -11.04 20.86
N MET A 30 26.08 -11.69 19.80
CA MET A 30 26.01 -11.13 18.46
C MET A 30 24.97 -9.99 18.39
N ARG A 31 23.83 -10.18 19.05
CA ARG A 31 22.75 -9.17 19.12
C ARG A 31 23.20 -7.90 19.80
N LYS A 32 23.89 -7.99 20.93
CA LYS A 32 24.45 -6.82 21.64
C LYS A 32 25.47 -6.07 20.78
N ARG A 33 26.35 -6.79 20.06
CA ARG A 33 27.30 -6.16 19.12
C ARG A 33 26.57 -5.43 18.01
N MET A 34 25.53 -6.03 17.44
CA MET A 34 24.73 -5.42 16.38
C MET A 34 24.02 -4.14 16.84
N ILE A 35 23.45 -4.13 18.06
CA ILE A 35 22.87 -2.93 18.68
C ILE A 35 23.91 -1.82 18.76
N VAL A 36 25.10 -2.12 19.29
CA VAL A 36 26.17 -1.12 19.42
C VAL A 36 26.59 -0.59 18.04
N ILE A 37 26.81 -1.47 17.07
CA ILE A 37 27.23 -1.08 15.70
C ILE A 37 26.18 -0.18 15.03
N THR A 38 24.92 -0.60 15.01
CA THR A 38 23.83 0.17 14.36
C THR A 38 23.55 1.49 15.07
N PHE A 39 23.58 1.50 16.41
CA PHE A 39 23.46 2.73 17.18
C PHE A 39 24.62 3.69 16.92
N SER A 40 25.86 3.20 16.90
CA SER A 40 27.03 4.01 16.56
C SER A 40 26.93 4.61 15.15
N ILE A 41 26.48 3.84 14.17
CA ILE A 41 26.25 4.35 12.80
C ILE A 41 25.20 5.46 12.81
N LEU A 42 24.04 5.25 13.47
CA LEU A 42 23.00 6.27 13.56
C LEU A 42 23.49 7.55 14.26
N PHE A 43 24.30 7.41 15.31
CA PHE A 43 24.88 8.55 16.01
C PHE A 43 25.86 9.33 15.13
N ILE A 44 26.68 8.63 14.34
CA ILE A 44 27.58 9.27 13.37
C ILE A 44 26.76 10.02 12.31
N LEU A 45 25.71 9.38 11.76
CA LEU A 45 24.83 10.02 10.77
C LEU A 45 24.11 11.24 11.35
N ALA A 46 23.59 11.16 12.58
CA ALA A 46 23.00 12.30 13.28
C ALA A 46 23.99 13.45 13.48
N SER A 47 25.25 13.14 13.81
CA SER A 47 26.30 14.14 13.93
C SER A 47 26.61 14.81 12.58
N ILE A 48 26.63 14.03 11.50
CA ILE A 48 26.81 14.53 10.13
C ILE A 48 25.62 15.42 9.72
N GLU A 49 24.38 14.99 9.94
CA GLU A 49 23.19 15.78 9.62
C GLU A 49 23.12 17.09 10.42
N ALA A 50 23.49 17.08 11.70
CA ALA A 50 23.60 18.29 12.50
C ALA A 50 24.65 19.25 11.94
N SER A 51 25.84 18.74 11.57
CA SER A 51 26.88 19.56 10.94
C SER A 51 26.46 20.10 9.57
N LEU A 52 25.74 19.31 8.77
CA LEU A 52 25.21 19.74 7.48
C LEU A 52 24.10 20.79 7.65
N ALA A 53 23.25 20.66 8.66
CA ALA A 53 22.23 21.64 9.00
C ALA A 53 22.86 22.99 9.39
N TYR A 54 23.96 22.96 10.17
CA TYR A 54 24.75 24.14 10.49
C TYR A 54 25.37 24.77 9.24
N MET A 55 25.99 23.97 8.37
CA MET A 55 26.58 24.48 7.13
C MET A 55 25.51 25.09 6.19
N ARG A 56 24.32 24.49 6.13
CA ARG A 56 23.18 25.04 5.39
C ARG A 56 22.74 26.39 5.94
N ASP A 57 22.72 26.54 7.27
CA ASP A 57 22.36 27.79 7.94
C ASP A 57 23.40 28.88 7.66
N LEU A 58 24.69 28.54 7.73
CA LEU A 58 25.79 29.45 7.41
C LEU A 58 25.74 29.95 5.95
N LEU A 59 25.47 29.05 4.99
CA LEU A 59 25.29 29.42 3.59
C LEU A 59 24.05 30.31 3.35
N ALA A 60 23.00 30.15 4.14
CA ALA A 60 21.84 31.04 4.08
C ALA A 60 22.19 32.45 4.57
N MET A 61 23.00 32.54 5.63
CA MET A 61 23.52 33.82 6.13
C MET A 61 24.33 34.55 5.07
N ASP A 62 25.26 33.87 4.39
CA ASP A 62 26.09 34.48 3.36
C ASP A 62 25.26 35.11 2.25
N ARG A 63 24.15 34.48 1.84
CA ARG A 63 23.25 35.00 0.81
C ARG A 63 22.50 36.26 1.28
N GLU A 64 22.08 36.30 2.53
CA GLU A 64 21.37 37.43 3.12
C GLU A 64 22.26 38.66 3.33
N VAL A 65 23.57 38.47 3.45
CA VAL A 65 24.54 39.59 3.52
C VAL A 65 24.88 40.08 2.11
N ILE A 66 25.08 39.16 1.17
CA ILE A 66 25.50 39.49 -0.20
C ILE A 66 24.38 40.22 -0.97
N ALA A 67 23.12 39.78 -0.86
CA ALA A 67 22.02 40.37 -1.64
C ALA A 67 21.74 41.86 -1.33
N PRO A 68 21.68 42.32 -0.07
CA PRO A 68 21.53 43.74 0.27
C PRO A 68 22.78 44.57 -0.03
N SER A 69 23.98 43.98 0.12
CA SER A 69 25.25 44.66 -0.20
C SER A 69 25.36 45.01 -1.69
N LEU A 70 24.83 44.15 -2.57
CA LEU A 70 24.71 44.40 -4.02
C LEU A 70 23.61 45.42 -4.35
N ALA A 71 22.55 45.49 -3.54
CA ALA A 71 21.41 46.39 -3.73
C ALA A 71 21.59 47.78 -3.06
N GLY A 72 22.72 48.03 -2.40
CA GLY A 72 22.98 49.28 -1.68
C GLY A 72 22.08 49.51 -0.44
N SER A 73 21.36 48.48 0.00
CA SER A 73 20.46 48.52 1.15
C SER A 73 21.22 48.13 2.42
N GLY A 74 21.18 48.97 3.45
CA GLY A 74 21.85 48.73 4.73
C GLY A 74 21.52 47.35 5.32
N VAL A 75 22.54 46.69 5.87
CA VAL A 75 22.43 45.37 6.50
C VAL A 75 21.67 45.50 7.81
N VAL A 76 20.53 44.82 7.93
CA VAL A 76 19.81 44.69 9.20
C VAL A 76 20.31 43.42 9.90
N GLU A 77 21.20 43.57 10.88
CA GLU A 77 21.60 42.45 11.75
C GLU A 77 20.42 42.05 12.64
N ALA A 78 20.10 40.76 12.70
CA ALA A 78 19.07 40.25 13.59
C ALA A 78 19.74 39.62 14.81
N GLN A 79 19.55 40.25 15.97
CA GLN A 79 20.24 40.02 17.24
C GLN A 79 20.00 38.62 17.88
N PHE A 80 19.12 37.79 17.33
CA PHE A 80 18.74 36.48 17.90
C PHE A 80 18.87 35.29 16.93
N ARG A 81 19.73 35.36 15.91
CA ARG A 81 19.88 34.29 14.89
C ARG A 81 20.49 32.97 15.37
N TRP A 82 21.18 32.96 16.51
CA TRP A 82 21.74 31.74 17.09
C TRP A 82 20.66 30.77 17.58
N ILE A 83 19.48 31.28 17.97
CA ILE A 83 18.35 30.46 18.44
C ILE A 83 17.81 29.57 17.30
N PRO A 84 17.47 30.10 16.11
CA PRO A 84 17.16 29.28 14.94
C PRO A 84 18.28 28.31 14.56
N SER A 85 19.53 28.74 14.58
CA SER A 85 20.68 27.91 14.16
C SER A 85 20.81 26.66 15.03
N ILE A 86 20.82 26.82 16.36
CA ILE A 86 20.83 25.70 17.31
C ILE A 86 19.59 24.84 17.13
N GLY A 87 18.41 25.45 16.96
CA GLY A 87 17.17 24.73 16.72
C GLY A 87 17.24 23.83 15.47
N GLN A 88 17.78 24.33 14.36
CA GLN A 88 17.96 23.55 13.14
C GLN A 88 19.01 22.44 13.29
N MET A 89 20.09 22.70 14.02
CA MET A 89 21.12 21.70 14.31
C MET A 89 20.57 20.56 15.17
N VAL A 90 19.79 20.89 16.21
CA VAL A 90 19.14 19.92 17.10
C VAL A 90 18.10 19.11 16.33
N MET A 91 17.29 19.75 15.48
CA MET A 91 16.35 19.04 14.62
C MET A 91 17.08 18.08 13.67
N GLY A 92 18.15 18.52 13.01
CA GLY A 92 19.01 17.67 12.17
C GLY A 92 19.61 16.48 12.92
N PHE A 93 19.98 16.66 14.19
CA PHE A 93 20.46 15.57 15.03
C PHE A 93 19.35 14.57 15.42
N ILE A 94 18.14 15.05 15.69
CA ILE A 94 17.01 14.23 16.16
C ILE A 94 16.35 13.45 15.00
N LEU A 95 16.44 13.96 13.77
CA LEU A 95 15.79 13.36 12.60
C LEU A 95 16.17 11.89 12.36
N PRO A 96 17.46 11.47 12.39
CA PRO A 96 17.82 10.06 12.17
C PRO A 96 17.23 9.11 13.21
N PHE A 97 17.13 9.54 14.47
CA PHE A 97 16.49 8.75 15.52
C PHE A 97 14.97 8.68 15.33
N THR A 98 14.36 9.77 14.88
CA THR A 98 12.93 9.80 14.56
C THR A 98 12.62 8.87 13.39
N LEU A 99 13.45 8.87 12.35
CA LEU A 99 13.35 7.96 11.21
C LEU A 99 13.54 6.50 11.62
N ALA A 100 14.40 6.23 12.61
CA ALA A 100 14.55 4.89 13.14
C ALA A 100 13.22 4.35 13.73
N PHE A 101 12.47 5.19 14.44
CA PHE A 101 11.18 4.80 15.03
C PHE A 101 10.06 4.52 14.01
N VAL A 102 10.22 4.92 12.74
CA VAL A 102 9.25 4.61 11.66
C VAL A 102 9.07 3.10 11.47
N ALA A 103 10.04 2.30 11.87
CA ALA A 103 9.94 0.84 11.85
C ALA A 103 8.73 0.29 12.64
N ILE A 104 8.37 0.91 13.76
CA ILE A 104 7.28 0.44 14.64
C ILE A 104 5.91 0.49 13.94
N PRO A 105 5.44 1.66 13.42
CA PRO A 105 4.20 1.70 12.66
C PRO A 105 4.30 0.92 11.34
N LEU A 106 5.48 0.87 10.71
CA LEU A 106 5.70 0.11 9.48
C LEU A 106 5.47 -1.39 9.68
N GLU A 107 5.88 -1.97 10.82
CA GLU A 107 5.58 -3.36 11.16
C GLU A 107 4.07 -3.62 11.20
N SER A 108 3.33 -2.77 11.90
CA SER A 108 1.87 -2.85 12.00
C SER A 108 1.20 -2.70 10.63
N PHE A 109 1.72 -1.79 9.80
CA PHE A 109 1.25 -1.57 8.44
C PHE A 109 1.48 -2.79 7.55
N ILE A 110 2.68 -3.39 7.57
CA ILE A 110 3.00 -4.58 6.78
C ILE A 110 2.12 -5.76 7.18
N HIS A 111 1.93 -5.98 8.49
CA HIS A 111 1.08 -7.05 8.98
C HIS A 111 -0.38 -6.88 8.56
N SER A 112 -0.91 -5.66 8.69
CA SER A 112 -2.30 -5.33 8.32
C SER A 112 -2.49 -5.38 6.81
N SER A 113 -1.56 -4.82 6.04
CA SER A 113 -1.56 -4.84 4.57
C SER A 113 -1.54 -6.26 4.02
N ARG A 114 -0.71 -7.15 4.59
CA ARG A 114 -0.69 -8.57 4.22
C ARG A 114 -2.05 -9.22 4.46
N THR A 115 -2.69 -8.95 5.58
CA THR A 115 -4.01 -9.50 5.93
C THR A 115 -5.10 -8.98 4.98
N VAL A 116 -5.13 -7.67 4.75
CA VAL A 116 -6.10 -7.03 3.85
C VAL A 116 -5.91 -7.50 2.41
N MET A 117 -4.67 -7.61 1.93
CA MET A 117 -4.38 -8.13 0.60
C MET A 117 -4.81 -9.59 0.46
N GLY A 118 -4.60 -10.43 1.47
CA GLY A 118 -5.09 -11.81 1.49
C GLY A 118 -6.60 -11.91 1.44
N LEU A 119 -7.30 -11.10 2.25
CA LEU A 119 -8.77 -11.04 2.23
C LEU A 119 -9.32 -10.50 0.91
N ALA A 120 -8.69 -9.45 0.36
CA ALA A 120 -9.08 -8.86 -0.92
C ALA A 120 -8.91 -9.86 -2.07
N MET A 121 -7.78 -10.58 -2.12
CA MET A 121 -7.52 -11.62 -3.12
C MET A 121 -8.54 -12.76 -3.02
N ALA A 122 -8.82 -13.24 -1.80
CA ALA A 122 -9.83 -14.26 -1.58
C ALA A 122 -11.23 -13.79 -1.98
N GLY A 123 -11.57 -12.53 -1.67
CA GLY A 123 -12.81 -11.88 -2.08
C GLY A 123 -12.95 -11.77 -3.60
N LEU A 124 -11.88 -11.35 -4.29
CA LEU A 124 -11.83 -11.29 -5.75
C LEU A 124 -12.07 -12.67 -6.37
N LEU A 125 -11.36 -13.70 -5.91
CA LEU A 125 -11.54 -15.06 -6.41
C LEU A 125 -12.97 -15.57 -6.19
N ARG A 126 -13.56 -15.30 -5.03
CA ARG A 126 -14.97 -15.65 -4.74
C ARG A 126 -15.93 -14.88 -5.64
N GLY A 127 -15.67 -13.59 -5.88
CA GLY A 127 -16.47 -12.76 -6.79
C GLY A 127 -16.42 -13.29 -8.22
N ILE A 128 -15.24 -13.65 -8.73
CA ILE A 128 -15.07 -14.26 -10.04
C ILE A 128 -15.81 -15.60 -10.12
N ALA A 129 -15.67 -16.46 -9.11
CA ALA A 129 -16.36 -17.74 -9.05
C ALA A 129 -17.90 -17.56 -9.04
N PHE A 130 -18.40 -16.56 -8.32
CA PHE A 130 -19.81 -16.22 -8.32
C PHE A 130 -20.30 -15.75 -9.69
N LEU A 131 -19.56 -14.85 -10.36
CA LEU A 131 -19.89 -14.36 -11.70
C LEU A 131 -19.93 -15.50 -12.72
N LEU A 132 -18.94 -16.40 -12.69
CA LEU A 132 -18.91 -17.58 -13.57
C LEU A 132 -20.12 -18.49 -13.34
N ARG A 133 -20.50 -18.74 -12.08
CA ARG A 133 -21.69 -19.54 -11.74
C ARG A 133 -22.98 -18.86 -12.17
N LEU A 134 -23.08 -17.55 -11.98
CA LEU A 134 -24.25 -16.77 -12.39
C LEU A 134 -24.42 -16.81 -13.91
N LEU A 135 -23.35 -16.55 -14.66
CA LEU A 135 -23.35 -16.63 -16.12
C LEU A 135 -23.70 -18.04 -16.61
N GLY A 136 -23.11 -19.08 -16.00
CA GLY A 136 -23.43 -20.46 -16.33
C GLY A 136 -24.91 -20.81 -16.12
N ASN A 137 -25.48 -20.41 -14.97
CA ASN A 137 -26.91 -20.60 -14.69
C ASN A 137 -27.80 -19.83 -15.67
N LEU A 138 -27.44 -18.58 -15.98
CA LEU A 138 -28.20 -17.75 -16.92
C LEU A 138 -28.22 -18.38 -18.32
N SER A 139 -27.06 -18.83 -18.81
CA SER A 139 -26.96 -19.55 -20.09
C SER A 139 -27.77 -20.83 -20.11
N TYR A 140 -27.77 -21.60 -19.01
CA TYR A 140 -28.59 -22.81 -18.91
C TYR A 140 -30.09 -22.49 -18.96
N GLN A 141 -30.54 -21.47 -18.22
CA GLN A 141 -31.94 -21.02 -18.22
C GLN A 141 -32.37 -20.55 -19.62
N LEU A 142 -31.56 -19.69 -20.25
CA LEU A 142 -31.83 -19.16 -21.59
C LEU A 142 -31.89 -20.29 -22.62
N GLY A 143 -30.96 -21.25 -22.57
CA GLY A 143 -30.98 -22.42 -23.46
C GLY A 143 -32.27 -23.22 -23.32
N ARG A 144 -32.72 -23.49 -22.09
CA ARG A 144 -33.99 -24.20 -21.85
C ARG A 144 -35.20 -23.43 -22.39
N VAL A 145 -35.25 -22.11 -22.18
CA VAL A 145 -36.34 -21.26 -22.70
C VAL A 145 -36.33 -21.25 -24.23
N LEU A 146 -35.15 -21.17 -24.86
CA LEU A 146 -35.01 -21.19 -26.31
C LEU A 146 -35.51 -22.51 -26.91
N VAL A 147 -35.13 -23.65 -26.32
CA VAL A 147 -35.61 -24.98 -26.73
C VAL A 147 -37.12 -25.08 -26.55
N SER A 148 -37.66 -24.61 -25.43
CA SER A 148 -39.11 -24.65 -25.19
C SER A 148 -39.90 -23.76 -26.15
N LEU A 149 -39.36 -22.60 -26.53
CA LEU A 149 -39.96 -21.74 -27.57
C LEU A 149 -39.93 -22.44 -28.94
N TYR A 150 -38.81 -23.10 -29.26
CA TYR A 150 -38.67 -23.83 -30.52
C TYR A 150 -39.68 -24.98 -30.61
N ASP A 151 -39.82 -25.78 -29.55
CA ASP A 151 -40.83 -26.84 -29.44
C ASP A 151 -42.25 -26.30 -29.57
N LEU A 152 -42.55 -25.16 -28.93
CA LEU A 152 -43.87 -24.53 -29.02
C LEU A 152 -44.19 -24.12 -30.47
N VAL A 153 -43.23 -23.52 -31.17
CA VAL A 153 -43.39 -23.09 -32.57
C VAL A 153 -43.59 -24.28 -33.50
N ILE A 154 -42.97 -25.43 -33.25
CA ILE A 154 -43.18 -26.66 -34.04
C ILE A 154 -44.51 -27.33 -33.71
N MET A 155 -44.90 -27.41 -32.44
CA MET A 155 -46.15 -28.10 -32.06
C MET A 155 -47.41 -27.31 -32.40
N LEU A 156 -47.36 -25.98 -32.44
CA LEU A 156 -48.52 -25.14 -32.75
C LEU A 156 -49.16 -25.46 -34.12
N PRO A 157 -48.42 -25.50 -35.25
CA PRO A 157 -48.98 -25.87 -36.55
C PRO A 157 -49.44 -27.32 -36.60
N LEU A 158 -48.70 -28.26 -35.98
CA LEU A 158 -49.06 -29.68 -35.97
C LEU A 158 -50.41 -29.93 -35.28
N ARG A 159 -50.72 -29.17 -34.21
CA ARG A 159 -52.00 -29.25 -33.51
C ARG A 159 -53.15 -28.66 -34.32
N ILE A 160 -52.91 -27.57 -35.04
CA ILE A 160 -53.89 -26.96 -35.95
C ILE A 160 -54.20 -27.94 -37.10
N GLU A 161 -53.17 -28.58 -37.64
CA GLU A 161 -53.29 -29.58 -38.71
C GLU A 161 -54.06 -30.82 -38.24
N GLN A 162 -53.77 -31.34 -37.04
CA GLN A 162 -54.51 -32.45 -36.44
C GLN A 162 -55.98 -32.10 -36.15
N MET A 163 -56.29 -30.89 -35.65
CA MET A 163 -57.67 -30.47 -35.41
C MET A 163 -58.47 -30.31 -36.72
N ILE A 164 -57.83 -29.90 -37.81
CA ILE A 164 -58.47 -29.78 -39.13
C ILE A 164 -58.67 -31.17 -39.75
N ALA A 165 -57.66 -32.04 -39.67
CA ALA A 165 -57.74 -33.42 -40.16
C ALA A 165 -58.80 -34.26 -39.42
N ASP A 166 -58.89 -34.15 -38.09
CA ASP A 166 -59.90 -34.83 -37.28
C ASP A 166 -61.32 -34.33 -37.56
N ARG A 167 -61.48 -33.03 -37.89
CA ARG A 167 -62.77 -32.49 -38.35
C ARG A 167 -63.17 -33.03 -39.72
N SER A 168 -62.21 -33.16 -40.64
CA SER A 168 -62.48 -33.69 -41.98
C SER A 168 -62.84 -35.18 -41.94
N ARG A 169 -62.19 -35.97 -41.08
CA ARG A 169 -62.44 -37.41 -40.95
C ARG A 169 -63.80 -37.73 -40.29
N LYS A 170 -64.34 -36.82 -39.47
CA LYS A 170 -65.68 -36.95 -38.87
C LYS A 170 -66.83 -36.65 -39.85
N GLN A 171 -66.56 -36.03 -41.00
CA GLN A 171 -67.57 -35.70 -42.00
C GLN A 171 -67.77 -36.79 -43.06
N GLU A 172 -66.81 -37.69 -43.28
CA GLU A 172 -66.95 -38.82 -44.22
C GLU A 172 -67.65 -40.06 -43.62
N SER A 173 -67.93 -40.09 -42.30
CA SER A 173 -68.59 -41.21 -41.62
C SER A 173 -70.04 -40.91 -41.18
N SER A 174 -70.71 -39.92 -41.76
CA SER A 174 -72.16 -39.68 -41.58
C SER A 174 -72.89 -39.74 -42.90
#